data_AF-A0A842SVD2-F1
#
_entry.id   AF-A0A842SVD2-F1
#
_cell.length_a   1.000
_cell.length_b   1.000
_cell.length_c   1.000
_cell.angle_alpha   90.00
_cell.angle_beta   90.00
_cell.angle_gamma   90.00
#
_symmetry.space_group_name_H-M   'P 1'
#
loop_
_entity.id
_entity.type
_entity.pdbx_description
1 polymer ?
#
loop_
_entity_poly.entity_id
_entity_poly.type
_entity_poly.pdbx_seq_one_letter_code
_entity_poly.pdbx_strand_id
1 'polypeptide(L)'
;MAEILGPSLEVEPIPFFDQILHGETYTFIIKFNSTGNGIEQSEVVTGQPGLVYTGNYLVSLTFSWRGKGSYDFGDATTGYTYNLDNIELNRSLTFPESGYTVNLRFNHTFDRDSFQFGMKPYEDIEIVNTVSIYYETRNSSSGIIVKGPRIGSFSTEYYLIDDIQVDYLKGKYQDMQSEIVNLDKVDSTQTFQKSRYYKLLEQMNNTLNDGDYLEAKEIYLDYDEDSRAELISDLANEANNSLHRIEELKDLRAEVANLEIKLDVCELDYENLESRYNALSNAYQREQAELEALRRNLTTAITAVFLASVLFFFLGRRSIAITKNALRGES
;
A
#
# COMPACT_ATOMS: atom_id res chain seq x y z
N MET A 1 25.49 -20.50 53.50
CA MET A 1 24.87 -19.42 52.71
C MET A 1 23.51 -19.92 52.27
N ALA A 2 22.43 -19.22 52.61
CA ALA A 2 21.12 -19.49 52.05
C ALA A 2 21.10 -18.96 50.62
N GLU A 3 20.85 -19.83 49.65
CA GLU A 3 20.58 -19.44 48.27
C GLU A 3 19.08 -19.16 48.16
N ILE A 4 18.69 -18.14 47.38
CA ILE A 4 17.32 -18.03 46.89
C ILE A 4 17.41 -18.43 45.43
N LEU A 5 16.67 -19.46 45.03
CA LEU A 5 16.56 -19.81 43.61
C LEU A 5 15.61 -18.81 42.96
N GLY A 6 16.19 -17.94 42.13
CA GLY A 6 15.55 -17.12 41.09
C GLY A 6 14.20 -16.51 41.46
N PRO A 7 14.14 -15.28 42.01
CA PRO A 7 12.86 -14.58 42.11
C PRO A 7 12.22 -14.46 40.73
N SER A 8 10.91 -14.67 40.68
CA SER A 8 10.07 -14.50 39.50
C SER A 8 8.98 -13.49 39.80
N LEU A 9 8.44 -12.88 38.75
CA LEU A 9 7.39 -11.88 38.83
C LEU A 9 6.24 -12.29 37.92
N GLU A 10 5.04 -12.35 38.49
CA GLU A 10 3.79 -12.43 37.75
C GLU A 10 3.02 -11.12 37.96
N VAL A 11 2.25 -10.70 36.95
CA VAL A 11 1.50 -9.44 36.97
C VAL A 11 0.03 -9.74 36.65
N GLU A 12 -0.88 -9.22 37.48
CA GLU A 12 -2.33 -9.37 37.32
C GLU A 12 -3.02 -7.99 37.27
N PRO A 13 -3.83 -7.66 36.25
CA PRO A 13 -4.07 -8.46 35.04
C PRO A 13 -2.78 -8.62 34.22
N ILE A 14 -2.72 -9.67 33.39
CA ILE A 14 -1.57 -9.91 32.51
C ILE A 14 -1.48 -8.73 31.52
N PRO A 15 -0.35 -8.00 31.48
CA PRO A 15 -0.10 -6.97 30.48
C PRO A 15 -0.20 -7.58 29.07
N PHE A 16 -1.11 -7.07 28.24
CA PHE A 16 -1.23 -7.51 26.85
C PHE A 16 -0.14 -6.85 26.00
N PHE A 17 0.57 -7.64 25.19
CA PHE A 17 1.68 -7.17 24.35
C PHE A 17 2.75 -6.40 25.14
N ASP A 18 3.00 -6.81 26.39
CA ASP A 18 3.93 -6.14 27.32
C ASP A 18 3.60 -4.66 27.61
N GLN A 19 2.31 -4.29 27.50
CA GLN A 19 1.81 -2.94 27.74
C GLN A 19 1.09 -2.82 29.10
N ILE A 20 1.42 -1.78 29.84
CA ILE A 20 0.75 -1.33 31.05
C ILE A 20 -0.06 -0.08 30.69
N LEU A 21 -1.34 -0.07 31.02
CA LEU A 21 -2.21 1.06 30.73
C LEU A 21 -2.14 2.11 31.84
N HIS A 22 -2.09 3.38 31.45
CA HIS A 22 -2.26 4.50 32.37
C HIS A 22 -3.62 4.43 33.08
N GLY A 23 -3.63 4.82 34.36
CA GLY A 23 -4.82 4.81 35.21
C GLY A 23 -5.20 3.44 35.76
N GLU A 24 -4.64 2.36 35.22
CA GLU A 24 -4.93 1.00 35.67
C GLU A 24 -4.09 0.58 36.88
N THR A 25 -4.63 -0.38 37.65
CA THR A 25 -3.97 -0.94 38.82
C THR A 25 -3.56 -2.37 38.58
N TYR A 26 -2.26 -2.65 38.79
CA TYR A 26 -1.68 -3.96 38.61
C TYR A 26 -1.21 -4.53 39.95
N THR A 27 -1.39 -5.84 40.09
CA THR A 27 -0.90 -6.64 41.21
C THR A 27 0.35 -7.39 40.77
N PHE A 28 1.48 -6.99 41.33
CA PHE A 28 2.79 -7.59 41.12
C PHE A 28 3.01 -8.69 42.16
N ILE A 29 3.00 -9.95 41.69
CA ILE A 29 3.15 -11.15 42.50
C ILE A 29 4.58 -11.66 42.36
N ILE A 30 5.39 -11.41 43.39
CA ILE A 30 6.77 -11.90 43.46
C ILE A 30 6.76 -13.30 44.05
N LYS A 31 7.33 -14.27 43.33
CA LYS A 31 7.47 -15.65 43.78
C LYS A 31 8.93 -16.05 43.89
N PHE A 32 9.31 -16.63 45.02
CA PHE A 32 10.65 -17.17 45.20
C PHE A 32 10.65 -18.33 46.19
N ASN A 33 11.61 -19.23 46.03
CA ASN A 33 11.81 -20.40 46.90
C ASN A 33 12.96 -20.16 47.86
N SER A 34 12.75 -20.50 49.14
CA SER A 34 13.81 -20.53 50.14
C SER A 34 14.52 -21.88 50.10
N THR A 35 15.83 -21.89 49.81
CA THR A 35 16.64 -23.13 49.80
C THR A 35 17.56 -23.29 51.01
N GLY A 36 17.62 -22.30 51.89
CA GLY A 36 18.63 -22.23 52.95
C GLY A 36 18.12 -22.46 54.37
N ASN A 37 19.08 -22.68 55.26
CA ASN A 37 18.91 -22.42 56.69
C ASN A 37 18.96 -20.90 56.91
N GLY A 38 18.03 -20.37 57.70
CA GLY A 38 17.97 -18.95 58.06
C GLY A 38 19.32 -18.39 58.55
N ILE A 39 19.60 -17.14 58.23
CA ILE A 39 20.65 -16.41 58.95
C ILE A 39 20.14 -16.14 60.37
N GLU A 40 20.96 -16.44 61.37
CA GLU A 40 20.58 -16.26 62.76
C GLU A 40 20.44 -14.77 63.11
N GLN A 41 19.41 -14.47 63.90
CA GLN A 41 19.19 -13.12 64.39
C GLN A 41 20.40 -12.65 65.22
N SER A 42 20.81 -11.40 65.02
CA SER A 42 21.95 -10.76 65.68
C SER A 42 23.34 -11.23 65.24
N GLU A 43 23.44 -12.09 64.21
CA GLU A 43 24.72 -12.38 63.57
C GLU A 43 25.27 -11.11 62.89
N VAL A 44 26.58 -10.87 62.99
CA VAL A 44 27.23 -9.68 62.41
C VAL A 44 27.35 -9.83 60.90
N VAL A 45 26.99 -8.80 60.15
CA VAL A 45 27.13 -8.78 58.69
C VAL A 45 28.61 -8.76 58.34
N THR A 46 29.07 -9.77 57.59
CA THR A 46 30.47 -9.90 57.18
C THR A 46 30.92 -8.66 56.38
N GLY A 47 32.03 -8.05 56.80
CA GLY A 47 32.58 -6.86 56.14
C GLY A 47 31.88 -5.53 56.48
N GLN A 48 30.84 -5.54 57.32
CA GLN A 48 30.11 -4.34 57.74
C GLN A 48 29.97 -4.31 59.29
N PRO A 49 31.06 -4.05 60.03
CA PRO A 49 31.02 -3.96 61.47
C PRO A 49 30.09 -2.82 61.91
N GLY A 50 29.04 -3.16 62.65
CA GLY A 50 27.96 -2.24 63.04
C GLY A 50 26.59 -2.60 62.47
N LEU A 51 26.50 -3.56 61.56
CA LEU A 51 25.24 -4.15 61.11
C LEU A 51 25.09 -5.57 61.62
N VAL A 52 23.88 -5.91 62.07
CA VAL A 52 23.50 -7.26 62.47
C VAL A 52 22.27 -7.70 61.69
N TYR A 53 22.19 -8.99 61.38
CA TYR A 53 21.03 -9.55 60.70
C TYR A 53 19.81 -9.60 61.63
N THR A 54 18.62 -9.32 61.10
CA THR A 54 17.38 -9.39 61.88
C THR A 54 16.73 -10.77 61.85
N GLY A 55 17.17 -11.66 60.96
CA GLY A 55 16.51 -12.93 60.67
C GLY A 55 15.37 -12.81 59.64
N ASN A 56 15.12 -11.61 59.10
CA ASN A 56 14.14 -11.37 58.05
C ASN A 56 14.81 -11.12 56.68
N TYR A 57 14.01 -11.20 55.63
CA TYR A 57 14.30 -10.69 54.32
C TYR A 57 13.59 -9.36 54.08
N LEU A 58 14.25 -8.49 53.34
CA LEU A 58 13.66 -7.28 52.79
C LEU A 58 13.50 -7.48 51.28
N VAL A 59 12.25 -7.57 50.83
CA VAL A 59 11.92 -7.64 49.41
C VAL A 59 11.54 -6.25 48.93
N SER A 60 12.25 -5.80 47.90
CA SER A 60 12.03 -4.54 47.21
C SER A 60 11.50 -4.80 45.80
N LEU A 61 10.44 -4.10 45.44
CA LEU A 61 9.98 -3.94 44.06
C LEU A 61 10.20 -2.49 43.66
N THR A 62 11.03 -2.28 42.66
CA THR A 62 11.37 -0.96 42.13
C THR A 62 10.78 -0.79 40.74
N PHE A 63 10.00 0.26 40.54
CA PHE A 63 9.49 0.70 39.24
C PHE A 63 10.37 1.85 38.76
N SER A 64 11.13 1.66 37.68
CA SER A 64 11.96 2.70 37.09
C SER A 64 11.40 3.11 35.73
N TRP A 65 10.90 4.34 35.63
CA TRP A 65 10.39 4.89 34.39
C TRP A 65 11.52 5.53 33.58
N ARG A 66 11.57 5.22 32.29
CA ARG A 66 12.52 5.77 31.35
C ARG A 66 11.80 6.28 30.12
N GLY A 67 12.11 7.50 29.72
CA GLY A 67 11.68 8.03 28.44
C GLY A 67 12.65 7.57 27.37
N LYS A 68 12.11 7.03 26.27
CA LYS A 68 12.84 6.66 25.06
C LYS A 68 12.27 7.42 23.88
N GLY A 69 13.16 7.97 23.06
CA GLY A 69 12.77 8.61 21.81
C GLY A 69 13.89 8.47 20.80
N SER A 70 13.58 8.80 19.56
CA SER A 70 14.54 8.87 18.47
C SER A 70 14.32 10.16 17.67
N TYR A 71 15.39 10.60 17.01
CA TYR A 71 15.32 11.59 15.96
C TYR A 71 16.05 11.06 14.74
N ASP A 72 15.44 11.21 13.57
CA ASP A 72 16.03 10.85 12.30
C ASP A 72 16.70 12.07 11.66
N PHE A 73 17.94 11.88 11.23
CA PHE A 73 18.74 12.86 10.52
C PHE A 73 19.24 12.24 9.20
N GLY A 74 18.41 12.32 8.16
CA GLY A 74 18.69 11.64 6.89
C GLY A 74 18.68 10.12 7.10
N ASP A 75 19.73 9.43 6.68
CA ASP A 75 19.85 7.97 6.80
C ASP A 75 20.30 7.49 8.21
N ALA A 76 20.35 8.37 9.20
CA ALA A 76 20.85 8.05 10.54
C ALA A 76 19.82 8.36 11.63
N THR A 77 19.42 7.33 12.36
CA THR A 77 18.57 7.44 13.56
C THR A 77 19.43 7.57 14.81
N THR A 78 19.19 8.61 15.61
CA THR A 78 19.80 8.76 16.93
C THR A 78 18.74 8.58 18.02
N GLY A 79 18.81 7.46 18.73
CA GLY A 79 18.01 7.23 19.92
C GLY A 79 18.56 7.95 21.15
N TYR A 80 17.67 8.32 22.07
CA TYR A 80 18.01 8.85 23.39
C TYR A 80 17.16 8.18 24.47
N THR A 81 17.71 8.12 25.66
CA THR A 81 17.02 7.57 26.84
C THR A 81 17.35 8.43 28.05
N TYR A 82 16.35 8.67 28.89
CA TYR A 82 16.48 9.46 30.11
C TYR A 82 15.60 8.91 31.21
N ASN A 83 16.03 9.10 32.47
CA ASN A 83 15.26 8.64 33.62
C ASN A 83 14.15 9.64 33.94
N LEU A 84 12.94 9.15 34.17
CA LEU A 84 11.76 9.98 34.47
C LEU A 84 11.45 9.98 35.96
N ASP A 85 11.28 8.79 36.54
CA ASP A 85 10.86 8.62 37.91
C ASP A 85 11.29 7.25 38.44
N ASN A 86 11.24 7.09 39.76
CA ASN A 86 11.52 5.83 40.42
C ASN A 86 10.70 5.69 41.71
N ILE A 87 9.94 4.60 41.82
CA ILE A 87 9.16 4.25 43.00
C ILE A 87 9.66 2.92 43.52
N GLU A 88 9.97 2.86 44.81
CA GLU A 88 10.37 1.64 45.49
C GLU A 88 9.34 1.24 46.54
N LEU A 89 8.80 0.03 46.39
CA LEU A 89 7.92 -0.61 47.35
C LEU A 89 8.69 -1.68 48.11
N ASN A 90 8.71 -1.57 49.44
CA ASN A 90 9.48 -2.45 50.31
C ASN A 90 8.57 -3.27 51.23
N ARG A 91 8.90 -4.55 51.44
CA ARG A 91 8.21 -5.41 52.40
C ARG A 91 9.20 -6.33 53.12
N SER A 92 9.14 -6.29 54.44
CA SER A 92 9.92 -7.18 55.31
C SER A 92 9.15 -8.45 55.64
N LEU A 93 9.83 -9.60 55.60
CA LEU A 93 9.25 -10.91 55.82
C LEU A 93 10.20 -11.79 56.62
N THR A 94 9.65 -12.57 57.54
CA THR A 94 10.42 -13.59 58.25
C THR A 94 10.84 -14.71 57.32
N PHE A 95 12.03 -15.27 57.57
CA PHE A 95 12.58 -16.37 56.81
C PHE A 95 11.57 -17.55 56.77
N PRO A 96 11.03 -17.91 55.59
CA PRO A 96 10.17 -19.07 55.47
C PRO A 96 11.00 -20.34 55.65
N GLU A 97 10.40 -21.40 56.21
CA GLU A 97 11.06 -22.70 56.30
C GLU A 97 11.57 -23.16 54.91
N SER A 98 12.67 -23.92 54.90
CA SER A 98 13.26 -24.41 53.66
C SER A 98 12.25 -25.26 52.87
N GLY A 99 12.18 -25.04 51.55
CA GLY A 99 11.26 -25.75 50.66
C GLY A 99 9.89 -25.10 50.48
N TYR A 100 9.61 -23.96 51.13
CA TYR A 100 8.39 -23.19 50.90
C TYR A 100 8.56 -22.12 49.82
N THR A 101 7.52 -21.96 49.00
CA THR A 101 7.39 -20.85 48.05
C THR A 101 6.71 -19.67 48.74
N VAL A 102 7.36 -18.51 48.69
CA VAL A 102 6.77 -17.25 49.16
C VAL A 102 6.11 -16.54 47.99
N ASN A 103 4.89 -16.05 48.21
CA ASN A 103 4.15 -15.23 47.25
C ASN A 103 3.88 -13.86 47.88
N LEU A 104 4.47 -12.80 47.34
CA LEU A 104 4.28 -11.43 47.81
C LEU A 104 3.54 -10.61 46.78
N ARG A 105 2.57 -9.84 47.25
CA ARG A 105 1.75 -8.99 46.41
C ARG A 105 2.06 -7.53 46.70
N PHE A 106 2.32 -6.79 45.63
CA PHE A 106 2.39 -5.34 45.62
C PHE A 106 1.34 -4.83 44.64
N ASN A 107 0.49 -3.92 45.09
CA ASN A 107 -0.46 -3.25 44.22
C ASN A 107 0.11 -1.89 43.86
N HIS A 108 0.10 -1.57 42.57
CA HIS A 108 0.53 -0.27 42.09
C HIS A 108 -0.40 0.24 41.00
N THR A 109 -0.78 1.51 41.10
CA THR A 109 -1.58 2.22 40.11
C THR A 109 -0.64 3.14 39.35
N PHE A 110 -0.63 3.04 38.02
CA PHE A 110 0.18 3.90 37.16
C PHE A 110 -0.59 5.18 36.85
N ASP A 111 -0.53 6.15 37.75
CA ASP A 111 -1.36 7.37 37.72
C ASP A 111 -0.74 8.53 36.92
N ARG A 112 0.55 8.45 36.58
CA ARG A 112 1.25 9.42 35.76
C ARG A 112 1.25 9.04 34.29
N ASP A 113 0.91 9.99 33.42
CA ASP A 113 0.91 9.86 31.96
C ASP A 113 2.14 10.53 31.32
N SER A 114 2.29 10.36 30.00
CA SER A 114 3.36 10.98 29.21
C SER A 114 3.38 12.50 29.31
N PHE A 115 2.21 13.15 29.35
CA PHE A 115 2.11 14.59 29.47
C PHE A 115 2.68 15.08 30.80
N GLN A 116 2.40 14.39 31.91
CA GLN A 116 2.94 14.70 33.23
C GLN A 116 4.45 14.50 33.31
N PHE A 117 5.00 13.56 32.54
CA PHE A 117 6.44 13.40 32.36
C PHE A 117 7.06 14.40 31.36
N GLY A 118 6.24 15.25 30.71
CA GLY A 118 6.69 16.22 29.72
C GLY A 118 7.10 15.60 28.39
N MET A 119 6.65 14.37 28.14
CA MET A 119 7.00 13.59 26.97
C MET A 119 6.11 13.91 25.77
N LYS A 120 6.62 13.61 24.58
CA LYS A 120 5.88 13.71 23.34
C LYS A 120 5.09 12.43 23.08
N PRO A 121 3.95 12.50 22.38
CA PRO A 121 3.12 11.32 22.10
C PRO A 121 3.80 10.24 21.24
N TYR A 122 4.89 10.58 20.55
CA TYR A 122 5.69 9.65 19.74
C TYR A 122 6.87 9.06 20.51
N GLU A 123 7.12 9.49 21.74
CA GLU A 123 8.14 8.90 22.61
C GLU A 123 7.54 7.75 23.43
N ASP A 124 8.38 6.79 23.82
CA ASP A 124 7.99 5.63 24.62
C ASP A 124 8.35 5.81 26.08
N ILE A 125 7.48 5.32 26.96
CA ILE A 125 7.77 5.22 28.39
C ILE A 125 8.00 3.76 28.72
N GLU A 126 9.25 3.41 28.94
CA GLU A 126 9.65 2.09 29.40
C GLU A 126 9.58 2.06 30.93
N ILE A 127 8.92 1.05 31.48
CA ILE A 127 8.84 0.74 32.89
C ILE A 127 9.70 -0.49 33.16
N VAL A 128 10.85 -0.30 33.80
CA VAL A 128 11.71 -1.39 34.24
C VAL A 128 11.36 -1.78 35.68
N ASN A 129 10.75 -2.94 35.84
CA ASN A 129 10.36 -3.50 37.12
C ASN A 129 11.47 -4.38 37.66
N THR A 130 12.14 -3.92 38.71
CA THR A 130 13.23 -4.66 39.35
C THR A 130 12.78 -5.19 40.71
N VAL A 131 12.73 -6.51 40.83
CA VAL A 131 12.64 -7.21 42.12
C VAL A 131 14.04 -7.39 42.67
N SER A 132 14.26 -7.01 43.92
CA SER A 132 15.49 -7.28 44.65
C SER A 132 15.17 -7.83 46.04
N ILE A 133 15.85 -8.92 46.42
CA ILE A 133 15.72 -9.53 47.74
C ILE A 133 17.03 -9.33 48.48
N TYR A 134 16.94 -8.73 49.66
CA TYR A 134 18.06 -8.46 50.55
C TYR A 134 17.88 -9.18 51.87
N TYR A 135 18.98 -9.46 52.56
CA TYR A 135 18.89 -9.70 54.00
C TYR A 135 18.45 -8.40 54.68
N GLU A 136 17.50 -8.49 55.59
CA GLU A 136 17.17 -7.36 56.45
C GLU A 136 18.24 -7.26 57.54
N THR A 137 18.83 -6.07 57.66
CA THR A 137 19.87 -5.79 58.66
C THR A 137 19.44 -4.64 59.53
N ARG A 138 20.01 -4.58 60.72
CA ARG A 138 19.79 -3.52 61.70
C ARG A 138 21.13 -2.94 62.07
N ASN A 139 21.20 -1.61 62.11
CA ASN A 139 22.34 -0.94 62.70
C ASN A 139 22.36 -1.20 64.21
N SER A 140 23.44 -1.80 64.72
CA SER A 140 23.56 -2.21 66.12
C SER A 140 23.58 -1.03 67.10
N SER A 141 23.98 0.16 66.63
CA SER A 141 24.05 1.38 67.44
C SER A 141 22.76 2.18 67.46
N SER A 142 22.06 2.29 66.32
CA SER A 142 20.84 3.12 66.18
C SER A 142 19.54 2.32 66.18
N GLY A 143 19.60 1.00 66.00
CA GLY A 143 18.43 0.14 65.87
C GLY A 143 17.68 0.27 64.54
N ILE A 144 18.14 1.12 63.62
CA ILE A 144 17.48 1.39 62.33
C ILE A 144 17.66 0.19 61.40
N ILE A 145 16.57 -0.21 60.73
CA ILE A 145 16.58 -1.25 59.70
C ILE A 145 17.14 -0.67 58.41
N VAL A 146 18.08 -1.38 57.78
CA VAL A 146 18.71 -1.03 56.50
C VAL A 146 18.83 -2.24 55.58
N LYS A 147 18.93 -1.98 54.28
CA LYS A 147 19.17 -3.03 53.26
C LYS A 147 20.54 -3.67 53.51
N GLY A 148 20.54 -4.97 53.79
CA GLY A 148 21.75 -5.78 53.89
C GLY A 148 22.24 -6.26 52.53
N PRO A 149 23.10 -7.29 52.50
CA PRO A 149 23.56 -7.91 51.26
C PRO A 149 22.40 -8.41 50.39
N ARG A 150 22.49 -8.17 49.07
CA ARG A 150 21.53 -8.66 48.09
C ARG A 150 21.73 -10.15 47.85
N ILE A 151 20.62 -10.88 47.78
CA ILE A 151 20.57 -12.34 47.70
C ILE A 151 20.04 -12.77 46.34
N GLY A 152 19.11 -12.01 45.78
CA GLY A 152 18.53 -12.26 44.47
C GLY A 152 18.04 -10.97 43.84
N SER A 153 18.00 -10.96 42.51
CA SER A 153 17.42 -9.87 41.73
C SER A 153 16.81 -10.45 40.46
N PHE A 154 15.71 -9.86 40.01
CA PHE A 154 15.06 -10.16 38.74
C PHE A 154 14.51 -8.85 38.16
N SER A 155 14.53 -8.70 36.84
CA SER A 155 13.95 -7.54 36.18
C SER A 155 13.10 -7.94 34.99
N THR A 156 12.05 -7.18 34.75
CA THR A 156 11.21 -7.26 33.54
C THR A 156 10.88 -5.85 33.07
N GLU A 157 10.49 -5.72 31.81
CA GLU A 157 10.27 -4.44 31.14
C GLU A 157 8.88 -4.45 30.54
N TYR A 158 8.18 -3.32 30.67
CA TYR A 158 6.88 -3.07 30.07
C TYR A 158 6.85 -1.66 29.48
N TYR A 159 5.88 -1.38 28.62
CA TYR A 159 5.67 -0.03 28.09
C TYR A 159 4.40 0.57 28.67
N LEU A 160 4.47 1.80 29.16
CA LEU A 160 3.30 2.56 29.58
C LEU A 160 2.60 3.11 28.35
N ILE A 161 1.32 2.80 28.19
CA ILE A 161 0.45 3.36 27.16
C ILE A 161 -0.61 4.23 27.82
N ASP A 162 -0.73 5.46 27.33
CA ASP A 162 -1.76 6.41 27.78
C ASP A 162 -2.69 6.85 26.65
N ASP A 163 -3.79 7.50 27.02
CA ASP A 163 -4.79 7.99 26.08
C ASP A 163 -4.21 8.97 25.04
N ILE A 164 -3.17 9.72 25.39
CA ILE A 164 -2.56 10.70 24.49
C ILE A 164 -1.78 9.99 23.37
N GLN A 165 -1.05 8.93 23.69
CA GLN A 165 -0.37 8.08 22.71
C GLN A 165 -1.39 7.34 21.84
N VAL A 166 -2.46 6.82 22.44
CA VAL A 166 -3.55 6.16 21.71
C VAL A 166 -4.20 7.12 20.70
N ASP A 167 -4.53 8.33 21.13
CA ASP A 167 -5.12 9.35 20.26
C ASP A 167 -4.16 9.82 19.17
N TYR A 168 -2.86 9.93 19.49
CA TYR A 168 -1.82 10.22 18.51
C TYR A 168 -1.77 9.15 17.41
N LEU A 169 -1.71 7.87 17.78
CA LEU A 169 -1.66 6.76 16.83
C LEU A 169 -2.94 6.66 15.98
N LYS A 170 -4.12 6.90 16.58
CA LYS A 170 -5.38 7.00 15.82
C LYS A 170 -5.36 8.16 14.83
N GLY A 171 -4.80 9.31 15.21
CA GLY A 171 -4.60 10.44 14.30
C GLY A 171 -3.66 10.08 13.15
N LYS A 172 -2.55 9.38 13.43
CA LYS A 172 -1.61 8.91 12.40
C LYS A 172 -2.22 7.89 11.45
N TYR A 173 -3.05 7.00 11.96
CA TYR A 173 -3.85 6.11 11.13
C TYR A 173 -4.78 6.89 10.18
N GLN A 174 -5.44 7.96 10.65
CA GLN A 174 -6.29 8.80 9.81
C GLN A 174 -5.50 9.55 8.73
N ASP A 175 -4.30 10.04 9.06
CA ASP A 175 -3.39 10.66 8.10
C ASP A 175 -3.01 9.64 7.00
N MET A 176 -2.55 8.45 7.39
CA MET A 176 -2.25 7.34 6.47
C MET A 176 -3.45 6.98 5.60
N GLN A 177 -4.63 6.82 6.20
CA GLN A 177 -5.85 6.50 5.48
C GLN A 177 -6.18 7.57 4.44
N SER A 178 -6.06 8.84 4.80
CA SER A 178 -6.35 9.96 3.90
C SER A 178 -5.39 9.99 2.71
N GLU A 179 -4.12 9.64 2.91
CA GLU A 179 -3.14 9.51 1.84
C GLU A 179 -3.42 8.30 0.94
N ILE A 180 -3.66 7.13 1.53
CA ILE A 180 -3.78 5.86 0.82
C ILE A 180 -5.13 5.71 0.09
N VAL A 181 -6.24 6.20 0.66
CA VAL A 181 -7.57 6.11 0.01
C VAL A 181 -7.62 6.92 -1.29
N ASN A 182 -6.82 7.98 -1.41
CA ASN A 182 -6.73 8.74 -2.66
C ASN A 182 -6.13 7.93 -3.82
N LEU A 183 -5.50 6.79 -3.54
CA LEU A 183 -4.96 5.90 -4.56
C LEU A 183 -6.05 5.18 -5.35
N ASP A 184 -7.30 5.13 -4.88
CA ASP A 184 -8.42 4.57 -5.64
C ASP A 184 -8.57 5.22 -7.03
N LYS A 185 -8.16 6.50 -7.18
CA LYS A 185 -8.29 7.29 -8.41
C LYS A 185 -7.20 7.07 -9.45
N VAL A 186 -6.09 6.43 -9.08
CA VAL A 186 -4.92 6.24 -9.96
C VAL A 186 -4.96 4.81 -10.47
N ASP A 187 -4.90 4.48 -11.75
CA ASP A 187 -4.95 3.05 -12.11
C ASP A 187 -3.72 2.27 -11.60
N SER A 188 -3.92 1.04 -11.12
CA SER A 188 -2.79 0.18 -10.74
C SER A 188 -2.04 -0.25 -12.01
N THR A 189 -0.73 -0.03 -12.04
CA THR A 189 0.13 -0.41 -13.17
C THR A 189 1.20 -1.42 -12.74
N GLN A 190 1.99 -1.94 -13.68
CA GLN A 190 3.11 -2.82 -13.33
C GLN A 190 4.16 -2.12 -12.45
N THR A 191 4.25 -0.79 -12.54
CA THR A 191 5.19 0.05 -11.80
C THR A 191 4.61 0.64 -10.52
N PHE A 192 3.31 0.46 -10.24
CA PHE A 192 2.67 1.01 -9.05
C PHE A 192 1.67 0.01 -8.44
N GLN A 193 2.03 -0.56 -7.28
CA GLN A 193 1.23 -1.59 -6.61
C GLN A 193 0.54 -1.06 -5.35
N LYS A 194 -0.67 -0.52 -5.52
CA LYS A 194 -1.50 -0.02 -4.40
C LYS A 194 -1.74 -1.03 -3.28
N SER A 195 -1.80 -2.32 -3.61
CA SER A 195 -2.11 -3.39 -2.65
C SER A 195 -1.13 -3.45 -1.48
N ARG A 196 0.11 -3.00 -1.66
CA ARG A 196 1.09 -2.91 -0.56
C ARG A 196 0.63 -1.89 0.49
N TYR A 197 0.24 -0.69 0.06
CA TYR A 197 -0.20 0.38 0.97
C TYR A 197 -1.52 0.06 1.65
N TYR A 198 -2.49 -0.53 0.93
CA TYR A 198 -3.74 -0.98 1.55
C TYR A 198 -3.52 -2.06 2.63
N LYS A 199 -2.55 -2.96 2.44
CA LYS A 199 -2.18 -3.95 3.46
C LYS A 199 -1.59 -3.31 4.70
N LEU A 200 -0.68 -2.34 4.56
CA LEU A 200 -0.13 -1.60 5.71
C LEU A 200 -1.24 -0.90 6.50
N LEU A 201 -2.17 -0.25 5.80
CA LEU A 201 -3.32 0.41 6.43
C LEU A 201 -4.22 -0.60 7.16
N GLU A 202 -4.48 -1.76 6.55
CA GLU A 202 -5.27 -2.84 7.18
C GLU A 202 -4.56 -3.40 8.42
N GLN A 203 -3.25 -3.63 8.35
CA GLN A 203 -2.43 -4.08 9.47
C GLN A 203 -2.52 -3.10 10.63
N MET A 204 -2.23 -1.81 10.39
CA MET A 204 -2.29 -0.80 11.45
C MET A 204 -3.69 -0.72 12.09
N ASN A 205 -4.75 -0.79 11.29
CA ASN A 205 -6.12 -0.79 11.80
C ASN A 205 -6.41 -1.99 12.71
N ASN A 206 -6.01 -3.20 12.29
CA ASN A 206 -6.22 -4.41 13.08
C ASN A 206 -5.47 -4.32 14.41
N THR A 207 -4.20 -3.94 14.36
CA THR A 207 -3.33 -3.76 15.52
C THR A 207 -3.89 -2.73 16.51
N LEU A 208 -4.40 -1.59 16.03
CA LEU A 208 -5.08 -0.59 16.87
C LEU A 208 -6.37 -1.13 17.52
N ASN A 209 -7.16 -1.92 16.78
CA ASN A 209 -8.40 -2.50 17.31
C ASN A 209 -8.13 -3.62 18.32
N ASP A 210 -7.02 -4.34 18.15
CA ASP A 210 -6.55 -5.38 19.07
C ASP A 210 -5.90 -4.80 20.35
N GLY A 211 -5.58 -3.50 20.34
CA GLY A 211 -4.97 -2.79 21.47
C GLY A 211 -3.46 -2.97 21.59
N ASP A 212 -2.78 -3.35 20.51
CA ASP A 212 -1.32 -3.45 20.43
C ASP A 212 -0.72 -2.12 19.93
N TYR A 213 -0.64 -1.14 20.82
CA TYR A 213 -0.23 0.22 20.42
C TYR A 213 1.27 0.33 20.10
N LEU A 214 2.08 -0.62 20.58
CA LEU A 214 3.50 -0.71 20.24
C LEU A 214 3.69 -1.10 18.78
N GLU A 215 3.07 -2.21 18.36
CA GLU A 215 3.13 -2.65 16.95
C GLU A 215 2.46 -1.61 16.02
N ALA A 216 1.37 -0.97 16.46
CA ALA A 216 0.71 0.07 15.66
C ALA A 216 1.63 1.27 15.42
N LYS A 217 2.48 1.60 16.40
CA LYS A 217 3.50 2.63 16.28
C LYS A 217 4.61 2.22 15.31
N GLU A 218 5.11 0.99 15.41
CA GLU A 218 6.13 0.45 14.49
C GLU A 218 5.65 0.50 13.04
N ILE A 219 4.41 0.06 12.77
CA ILE A 219 3.81 0.13 11.43
C ILE A 219 3.74 1.57 10.90
N TYR A 220 3.40 2.54 11.75
CA TYR A 220 3.38 3.94 11.34
C TYR A 220 4.79 4.47 11.05
N LEU A 221 5.79 4.14 11.87
CA LEU A 221 7.17 4.57 11.66
C LEU A 221 7.73 4.02 10.35
N ASP A 222 7.53 2.72 10.08
CA ASP A 222 7.90 2.09 8.80
C ASP A 222 7.19 2.73 7.59
N TYR A 223 5.95 3.21 7.80
CA TYR A 223 5.23 3.94 6.78
C TYR A 223 5.86 5.33 6.54
N ASP A 224 6.06 6.12 7.59
CA ASP A 224 6.51 7.51 7.50
C ASP A 224 7.96 7.64 7.01
N GLU A 225 8.84 6.71 7.42
CA GLU A 225 10.26 6.68 7.02
C GLU A 225 10.43 6.25 5.55
N ASP A 226 9.97 5.04 5.21
CA ASP A 226 10.31 4.42 3.92
C ASP A 226 9.12 4.41 2.96
N SER A 227 8.00 3.83 3.40
CA SER A 227 6.91 3.48 2.48
C SER A 227 6.25 4.72 1.87
N ARG A 228 6.20 5.83 2.62
CA ARG A 228 5.63 7.10 2.16
C ARG A 228 6.51 7.77 1.11
N ALA A 229 7.84 7.73 1.27
CA ALA A 229 8.77 8.22 0.27
C ALA A 229 8.69 7.41 -1.02
N GLU A 230 8.64 6.08 -0.90
CA GLU A 230 8.40 5.18 -2.03
C GLU A 230 7.06 5.48 -2.73
N LEU A 231 5.99 5.70 -1.95
CA LEU A 231 4.68 6.05 -2.49
C LEU A 231 4.74 7.31 -3.35
N ILE A 232 5.40 8.36 -2.85
CA ILE A 232 5.57 9.62 -3.58
C ILE A 232 6.38 9.40 -4.87
N SER A 233 7.45 8.61 -4.80
CA SER A 233 8.29 8.27 -5.96
C SER A 233 7.50 7.51 -7.03
N ASP A 234 6.73 6.50 -6.63
CA ASP A 234 5.92 5.69 -7.53
C ASP A 234 4.81 6.54 -8.19
N LEU A 235 4.15 7.41 -7.42
CA LEU A 235 3.15 8.34 -7.96
C LEU A 235 3.75 9.32 -8.96
N ALA A 236 4.96 9.84 -8.70
CA ALA A 236 5.67 10.72 -9.62
C ALA A 236 6.02 9.99 -10.93
N ASN A 237 6.48 8.75 -10.85
CA ASN A 237 6.78 7.91 -12.00
C ASN A 237 5.52 7.61 -12.83
N GLU A 238 4.41 7.24 -12.19
CA GLU A 238 3.14 6.98 -12.88
C GLU A 238 2.56 8.25 -13.51
N ALA A 239 2.71 9.42 -12.86
CA ALA A 239 2.33 10.70 -13.45
C ALA A 239 3.13 11.00 -14.72
N ASN A 240 4.45 10.77 -14.71
CA ASN A 240 5.29 10.96 -15.89
C ASN A 240 4.94 9.98 -17.03
N ASN A 241 4.70 8.72 -16.69
CA ASN A 241 4.25 7.71 -17.66
C ASN A 241 2.88 8.08 -18.26
N SER A 242 1.96 8.59 -17.45
CA SER A 242 0.65 9.04 -17.90
C SER A 242 0.76 10.23 -18.86
N LEU A 243 1.69 11.17 -18.62
CA LEU A 243 1.97 12.27 -19.55
C LEU A 243 2.44 11.76 -20.91
N HIS A 244 3.39 10.81 -20.93
CA HIS A 244 3.84 10.19 -22.18
C HIS A 244 2.70 9.49 -22.93
N ARG A 245 1.84 8.74 -22.23
CA ARG A 245 0.65 8.12 -22.86
C ARG A 245 -0.30 9.16 -23.46
N ILE A 246 -0.46 10.31 -22.81
CA ILE A 246 -1.30 11.42 -23.32
C ILE A 246 -0.69 12.03 -24.60
N GLU A 247 0.63 12.19 -24.65
CA GLU A 247 1.34 12.67 -25.84
C GLU A 247 1.18 11.70 -27.02
N GLU A 248 1.37 10.39 -26.79
CA GLU A 248 1.16 9.36 -27.81
C GLU A 248 -0.29 9.35 -28.33
N LEU A 249 -1.28 9.47 -27.43
CA LEU A 249 -2.69 9.55 -27.83
C LEU A 249 -2.99 10.80 -28.65
N LYS A 250 -2.32 11.93 -28.36
CA LYS A 250 -2.46 13.16 -29.13
C LYS A 250 -1.90 12.99 -30.56
N ASP A 251 -0.75 12.34 -30.68
CA ASP A 251 -0.13 12.07 -31.98
C ASP A 251 -0.97 11.10 -32.81
N LEU A 252 -1.45 10.01 -32.21
CA LEU A 252 -2.38 9.08 -32.86
C LEU A 252 -3.66 9.77 -33.32
N ARG A 253 -4.21 10.68 -32.49
CA ARG A 253 -5.42 11.45 -32.87
C ARG A 253 -5.16 12.35 -34.08
N ALA A 254 -3.97 12.95 -34.18
CA ALA A 254 -3.58 13.74 -35.35
C ALA A 254 -3.40 12.86 -36.59
N GLU A 255 -2.86 11.65 -36.44
CA GLU A 255 -2.72 10.68 -37.53
C GLU A 255 -4.09 10.23 -38.06
N VAL A 256 -5.03 9.90 -37.17
CA VAL A 256 -6.41 9.54 -37.54
C VAL A 256 -7.07 10.67 -38.35
N ALA A 257 -6.97 11.92 -37.89
CA ALA A 257 -7.54 13.06 -38.63
C ALA A 257 -6.92 13.22 -40.03
N ASN A 258 -5.63 12.96 -40.20
CA ASN A 258 -4.97 12.99 -41.51
C ASN A 258 -5.44 11.84 -42.41
N LEU A 259 -5.65 10.65 -41.85
CA LEU A 259 -6.20 9.51 -42.58
C LEU A 259 -7.65 9.75 -43.02
N GLU A 260 -8.47 10.39 -42.18
CA GLU A 260 -9.83 10.81 -42.53
C GLU A 260 -9.82 11.76 -43.74
N ILE A 261 -8.97 12.78 -43.76
CA ILE A 261 -8.83 13.71 -44.91
C ILE A 261 -8.42 12.96 -46.18
N LYS A 262 -7.49 12.00 -46.08
CA LYS A 262 -7.06 11.20 -47.25
C LYS A 262 -8.17 10.29 -47.76
N LEU A 263 -9.00 9.76 -46.87
CA LEU A 263 -10.16 8.95 -47.24
C LEU A 263 -11.16 9.81 -48.02
N ASP A 264 -11.50 11.01 -47.51
CA ASP A 264 -12.42 11.94 -48.20
C ASP A 264 -11.93 12.28 -49.62
N VAL A 265 -10.63 12.53 -49.80
CA VAL A 265 -10.04 12.79 -51.12
C VAL A 265 -10.16 11.58 -52.03
N CYS A 266 -9.89 10.38 -51.51
CA CYS A 266 -9.99 9.13 -52.27
C CYS A 266 -11.44 8.84 -52.71
N GLU A 267 -12.41 9.08 -51.82
CA GLU A 267 -13.84 8.94 -52.12
C GLU A 267 -14.26 9.91 -53.24
N LEU A 268 -13.82 11.17 -53.19
CA LEU A 268 -14.11 12.16 -54.22
C LEU A 268 -13.47 11.80 -55.58
N ASP A 269 -12.25 11.26 -55.57
CA ASP A 269 -11.60 10.74 -56.79
C ASP A 269 -12.35 9.54 -57.36
N TYR A 270 -12.86 8.65 -56.50
CA TYR A 270 -13.68 7.52 -56.90
C TYR A 270 -15.00 7.97 -57.55
N GLU A 271 -15.73 8.90 -56.92
CA GLU A 271 -16.96 9.48 -57.48
C GLU A 271 -16.71 10.13 -58.85
N ASN A 272 -15.61 10.87 -58.99
CA ASN A 272 -15.21 11.46 -60.26
C ASN A 272 -14.90 10.40 -61.33
N LEU A 273 -14.20 9.33 -60.97
CA LEU A 273 -13.89 8.23 -61.88
C LEU A 273 -15.15 7.48 -62.32
N GLU A 274 -16.07 7.21 -61.39
CA GLU A 274 -17.35 6.58 -61.68
C GLU A 274 -18.20 7.44 -62.64
N SER A 275 -18.27 8.76 -62.39
CA SER A 275 -18.95 9.70 -63.28
C SER A 275 -18.35 9.69 -64.70
N ARG A 276 -17.02 9.70 -64.83
CA ARG A 276 -16.33 9.60 -66.12
C ARG A 276 -16.59 8.27 -66.82
N TYR A 277 -16.56 7.17 -66.07
CA TYR A 277 -16.87 5.84 -66.61
C TYR A 277 -18.31 5.78 -67.14
N ASN A 278 -19.28 6.33 -66.40
CA ASN A 278 -20.68 6.40 -66.83
C ASN A 278 -20.85 7.24 -68.10
N ALA A 279 -20.17 8.40 -68.18
CA ALA A 279 -20.17 9.23 -69.38
C ALA A 279 -19.57 8.50 -70.60
N LEU A 280 -18.45 7.81 -70.41
CA LEU A 280 -17.80 7.02 -71.45
C LEU A 280 -18.68 5.85 -71.91
N SER A 281 -19.30 5.14 -70.97
CA SER A 281 -20.24 4.04 -71.24
C SER A 281 -21.42 4.52 -72.09
N ASN A 282 -22.01 5.67 -71.73
CA ASN A 282 -23.09 6.28 -72.52
C ASN A 282 -22.62 6.70 -73.92
N ALA A 283 -21.42 7.29 -74.05
CA ALA A 283 -20.85 7.63 -75.35
C ALA A 283 -20.62 6.38 -76.23
N TYR A 284 -20.11 5.30 -75.64
CA TYR A 284 -19.92 4.02 -76.31
C TYR A 284 -21.24 3.42 -76.81
N GLN A 285 -22.28 3.40 -75.96
CA GLN A 285 -23.61 2.94 -76.37
C GLN A 285 -24.18 3.78 -77.54
N ARG A 286 -23.94 5.10 -77.53
CA ARG A 286 -24.37 6.00 -78.60
C ARG A 286 -23.64 5.72 -79.91
N GLU A 287 -22.31 5.63 -79.88
CA GLU A 287 -21.50 5.26 -81.05
C GLU A 287 -21.92 3.91 -81.62
N GLN A 288 -22.18 2.92 -80.75
CA GLN A 288 -22.62 1.60 -81.19
C GLN A 288 -23.99 1.66 -81.88
N ALA A 289 -24.92 2.46 -81.37
CA ALA A 289 -26.21 2.69 -82.03
C ALA A 289 -26.06 3.41 -83.38
N GLU A 290 -25.17 4.40 -83.48
CA GLU A 290 -24.86 5.09 -84.74
C GLU A 290 -24.24 4.14 -85.77
N LEU A 291 -23.32 3.27 -85.35
CA LEU A 291 -22.67 2.29 -86.21
C LEU A 291 -23.66 1.23 -86.72
N GLU A 292 -24.60 0.79 -85.89
CA GLU A 292 -25.72 -0.06 -86.32
C GLU A 292 -26.64 0.63 -87.33
N ALA A 293 -26.97 1.91 -87.09
CA ALA A 293 -27.77 2.70 -88.02
C ALA A 293 -27.05 2.88 -89.37
N LEU A 294 -25.75 3.16 -89.36
CA LEU A 294 -24.92 3.27 -90.56
C LEU A 294 -24.88 1.94 -91.31
N ARG A 295 -24.72 0.82 -90.60
CA ARG A 295 -24.77 -0.53 -91.18
C ARG A 295 -26.12 -0.80 -91.85
N ARG A 296 -27.24 -0.44 -91.23
CA ARG A 296 -28.59 -0.57 -91.83
C ARG A 296 -28.74 0.31 -93.08
N ASN A 297 -28.28 1.55 -93.02
CA ASN A 297 -28.32 2.47 -94.17
C ASN A 297 -27.49 1.96 -95.34
N LEU A 298 -26.26 1.50 -95.09
CA LEU A 298 -25.39 0.91 -96.10
C LEU A 298 -26.03 -0.33 -96.73
N THR A 299 -26.61 -1.21 -95.90
CA THR A 299 -27.34 -2.39 -96.38
C THR A 299 -28.50 -1.98 -97.27
N THR A 300 -29.27 -0.97 -96.87
CA THR A 300 -30.39 -0.43 -97.66
C THR A 300 -29.92 0.14 -98.98
N ALA A 301 -28.84 0.92 -98.99
CA ALA A 301 -28.24 1.49 -100.20
C ALA A 301 -27.75 0.41 -101.15
N ILE A 302 -27.04 -0.62 -100.65
CA ILE A 302 -26.61 -1.78 -101.46
C ILE A 302 -27.83 -2.47 -102.07
N THR A 303 -28.87 -2.70 -101.27
CA THR A 303 -30.10 -3.36 -101.73
C THR A 303 -30.81 -2.52 -102.81
N ALA A 304 -30.86 -1.19 -102.64
CA ALA A 304 -31.44 -0.27 -103.61
C ALA A 304 -30.62 -0.24 -104.92
N VAL A 305 -29.29 -0.22 -104.85
CA VAL A 305 -28.41 -0.32 -106.04
C VAL A 305 -28.62 -1.65 -106.74
N PHE A 306 -28.73 -2.75 -106.00
CA PHE A 306 -29.00 -4.08 -106.56
C PHE A 306 -30.36 -4.12 -107.27
N LEU A 307 -31.43 -3.60 -106.63
CA LEU A 307 -32.76 -3.49 -107.20
C LEU A 307 -32.81 -2.58 -108.44
N ALA A 308 -32.12 -1.44 -108.40
CA ALA A 308 -32.02 -0.54 -109.53
C ALA A 308 -31.29 -1.22 -110.70
N SER A 309 -30.22 -1.96 -110.41
CA SER A 309 -29.49 -2.75 -111.42
C SER A 309 -30.38 -3.82 -112.06
N VAL A 310 -31.20 -4.51 -111.27
CA VAL A 310 -32.22 -5.46 -111.77
C VAL A 310 -33.28 -4.74 -112.61
N LEU A 311 -33.80 -3.60 -112.17
CA LEU A 311 -34.75 -2.79 -112.94
C LEU A 311 -34.17 -2.31 -114.27
N PHE A 312 -32.94 -1.80 -114.30
CA PHE A 312 -32.23 -1.41 -115.52
C PHE A 312 -31.96 -2.61 -116.43
N PHE A 313 -31.68 -3.80 -115.89
CA PHE A 313 -31.56 -5.03 -116.66
C PHE A 313 -32.90 -5.39 -117.36
N PHE A 314 -34.03 -5.28 -116.67
CA PHE A 314 -35.36 -5.52 -117.27
C PHE A 314 -35.80 -4.41 -118.24
N LEU A 315 -35.54 -3.14 -117.93
CA LEU A 315 -35.83 -2.01 -118.82
C LEU A 315 -34.94 -2.05 -120.07
N GLY A 316 -33.66 -2.39 -119.93
CA GLY A 316 -32.73 -2.64 -121.04
C GLY A 316 -33.19 -3.78 -121.95
N ARG A 317 -33.80 -4.84 -121.38
CA ARG A 317 -34.45 -5.90 -122.18
C ARG A 317 -35.71 -5.42 -122.90
N ARG A 318 -36.50 -4.52 -122.31
CA ARG A 318 -37.66 -3.91 -122.97
C ARG A 318 -37.29 -2.93 -124.07
N SER A 319 -36.24 -2.12 -123.92
CA SER A 319 -35.78 -1.22 -124.98
C SER A 319 -35.19 -1.98 -126.18
N ILE A 320 -34.54 -3.12 -125.96
CA ILE A 320 -34.14 -4.07 -127.03
C ILE A 320 -35.37 -4.72 -127.70
N ALA A 321 -36.44 -5.01 -126.94
CA ALA A 321 -37.69 -5.53 -127.51
C ALA A 321 -38.48 -4.47 -128.32
N ILE A 322 -38.45 -3.20 -127.91
CA ILE A 322 -39.13 -2.10 -128.60
C ILE A 322 -38.35 -1.67 -129.86
N THR A 323 -37.01 -1.65 -129.84
CA THR A 323 -36.21 -1.42 -131.06
C THR A 323 -36.31 -2.56 -132.07
N LYS A 324 -36.59 -3.79 -131.62
CA LYS A 324 -36.94 -4.89 -132.54
C LYS A 324 -38.34 -4.77 -133.17
N ASN A 325 -39.28 -4.09 -132.52
CA ASN A 325 -40.64 -3.90 -133.06
C ASN A 325 -40.77 -2.63 -133.93
N ALA A 326 -39.91 -1.62 -133.77
CA ALA A 326 -39.90 -0.43 -134.63
C ALA A 326 -39.23 -0.63 -136.01
N LEU A 327 -38.59 -1.78 -136.25
CA LEU A 327 -37.98 -2.16 -137.54
C LEU A 327 -38.80 -3.21 -138.33
N ARG A 328 -40.06 -3.45 -137.94
CA ARG A 328 -40.98 -4.40 -138.61
C ARG A 328 -42.36 -3.77 -138.80
N GLY A 329 -42.55 -3.15 -139.96
CA GLY A 329 -43.82 -2.66 -140.50
C GLY A 329 -43.70 -1.19 -140.91
N GLU A 330 -43.91 -0.76 -142.16
CA GLU A 330 -44.35 -1.34 -143.43
C GLU A 330 -43.68 -0.42 -144.49
N SER A 331 -43.01 -0.88 -145.55
CA SER A 331 -43.50 -1.46 -146.81
C SER A 331 -44.71 -0.74 -147.41
#